data_AF-A0A1W6K2M1-F1
#
_entry.id   AF-A0A1W6K2M1-F1
#
_cell.length_a   1.000
_cell.length_b   1.000
_cell.length_c   1.000
_cell.angle_alpha   90.00
_cell.angle_beta   90.00
_cell.angle_gamma   90.00
#
_symmetry.space_group_name_H-M   'P 1'
#
loop_
_entity.id
_entity.type
_entity.pdbx_description
1 polymer ?
#
loop_
_entity_poly.entity_id
_entity_poly.type
_entity_poly.pdbx_seq_one_letter_code
_entity_poly.pdbx_strand_id
1 'polypeptide(L)'
;MPRKFRLNPKPYQLLRIAVLFLLFYSFTFSFTQFQGIYAYLSAIISSLLILLFGNYTRVAFNQMSEEYSLLTKIFPIIIVGPILYILGIFLIATYPILYLLQYAGMILVLAYLLEFAMEVMRLGTHFARKEIKISSYIIFGSLIAFVILGVIPYAFLLTISSALLYLGINNILYYLNK
;
A
#
# COMPACT_ATOMS: atom_id res chain seq x y z
N MET A 1 -25.06 17.70 -10.24
CA MET A 1 -24.46 18.25 -9.00
C MET A 1 -23.25 17.40 -8.63
N PRO A 2 -22.05 17.97 -8.39
CA PRO A 2 -20.95 17.19 -7.82
C PRO A 2 -21.40 16.64 -6.45
N ARG A 3 -21.26 15.33 -6.23
CA ARG A 3 -21.61 14.69 -4.94
C ARG A 3 -20.79 15.35 -3.82
N LYS A 4 -21.36 15.55 -2.62
CA LYS A 4 -20.70 16.18 -1.44
C LYS A 4 -19.27 15.70 -1.18
N PHE A 5 -18.99 14.43 -1.47
CA PHE A 5 -17.67 13.81 -1.36
C PHE A 5 -16.57 14.44 -2.24
N ARG A 6 -16.94 15.02 -3.40
CA ARG A 6 -15.99 15.73 -4.27
C ARG A 6 -15.55 17.07 -3.71
N LEU A 7 -16.18 17.60 -2.67
CA LEU A 7 -15.89 18.94 -2.16
C LEU A 7 -14.97 18.95 -0.95
N ASN A 8 -14.73 17.80 -0.30
CA ASN A 8 -13.91 17.74 0.91
C ASN A 8 -12.45 17.37 0.55
N PRO A 9 -11.46 18.28 0.71
CA PRO A 9 -10.06 17.99 0.39
C PRO A 9 -9.38 17.04 1.39
N LYS A 10 -9.89 16.95 2.63
CA LYS A 10 -9.28 16.22 3.75
C LYS A 10 -8.94 14.74 3.45
N PRO A 11 -9.86 13.91 2.93
CA PRO A 11 -9.55 12.50 2.63
C PRO A 11 -8.42 12.37 1.60
N TYR A 12 -8.33 13.27 0.62
CA TYR A 12 -7.26 13.24 -0.39
C TYR A 12 -5.92 13.70 0.18
N GLN A 13 -5.90 14.63 1.14
CA GLN A 13 -4.68 14.99 1.86
C GLN A 13 -4.13 13.81 2.68
N LEU A 14 -5.02 13.07 3.35
CA LEU A 14 -4.64 11.86 4.08
C LEU A 14 -4.15 10.76 3.14
N LEU A 15 -4.82 10.57 2.00
CA LEU A 15 -4.38 9.62 0.98
C LEU A 15 -3.00 9.98 0.42
N ARG A 16 -2.75 11.27 0.19
CA ARG A 16 -1.43 11.77 -0.23
C ARG A 16 -0.34 11.40 0.77
N ILE A 17 -0.60 11.58 2.07
CA ILE A 17 0.33 11.19 3.14
C ILE A 17 0.51 9.67 3.17
N ALA A 18 -0.58 8.91 3.05
CA ALA A 18 -0.52 7.44 3.00
C ALA A 18 0.41 6.96 1.88
N VAL A 19 0.27 7.53 0.69
CA VAL A 19 1.06 7.13 -0.48
C VAL A 19 2.56 7.41 -0.30
N LEU A 20 2.95 8.42 0.48
CA LEU A 20 4.36 8.60 0.86
C LEU A 20 4.87 7.42 1.70
N PHE A 21 4.07 6.94 2.65
CA PHE A 21 4.42 5.76 3.43
C PHE A 21 4.51 4.50 2.56
N LEU A 22 3.64 4.36 1.55
CA LEU A 22 3.71 3.26 0.58
C LEU A 22 5.01 3.32 -0.25
N LEU A 23 5.42 4.52 -0.66
CA LEU A 23 6.68 4.75 -1.39
C LEU A 23 7.90 4.40 -0.54
N PHE A 24 7.94 4.87 0.72
CA PHE A 24 9.05 4.52 1.61
C PHE A 24 9.03 3.05 1.99
N TYR A 25 7.84 2.46 2.15
CA TYR A 25 7.68 1.02 2.34
C TYR A 25 8.31 0.25 1.17
N SER A 26 7.96 0.57 -0.08
CA SER A 26 8.48 -0.16 -1.23
C SER A 26 9.99 -0.07 -1.34
N PHE A 27 10.56 1.12 -1.09
CA PHE A 27 12.00 1.31 -1.08
C PHE A 27 12.69 0.50 0.03
N THR A 28 12.23 0.65 1.27
CA THR A 28 12.82 -0.05 2.42
C THR A 28 12.66 -1.56 2.32
N PHE A 29 11.51 -2.05 1.86
CA PHE A 29 11.21 -3.47 1.71
C PHE A 29 12.14 -4.17 0.71
N SER A 30 12.65 -3.46 -0.31
CA SER A 30 13.64 -4.03 -1.24
C SER A 30 14.89 -4.55 -0.52
N PHE A 31 15.26 -3.95 0.61
CA PHE A 31 16.44 -4.35 1.37
C PHE A 31 16.26 -5.62 2.22
N THR A 32 15.05 -6.17 2.31
CA THR A 32 14.79 -7.44 3.00
C THR A 32 15.41 -8.64 2.27
N GLN A 33 15.82 -8.48 1.01
CA GLN A 33 16.51 -9.50 0.23
C GLN A 33 18.00 -9.65 0.59
N PHE A 34 18.59 -8.65 1.23
CA PHE A 34 19.98 -8.75 1.66
C PHE A 34 20.11 -9.61 2.92
N GLN A 35 21.33 -10.02 3.27
CA GLN A 35 21.60 -10.79 4.48
C GLN A 35 22.12 -9.89 5.61
N GLY A 36 22.00 -10.37 6.85
CA GLY A 36 22.54 -9.70 8.03
C GLY A 36 21.62 -8.61 8.61
N ILE A 37 22.19 -7.72 9.42
CA ILE A 37 21.44 -6.75 10.23
C ILE A 37 20.56 -5.80 9.42
N TYR A 38 20.97 -5.49 8.19
CA TYR A 38 20.21 -4.62 7.29
C TYR A 38 18.86 -5.24 6.88
N ALA A 39 18.79 -6.56 6.75
CA ALA A 39 17.55 -7.27 6.42
C ALA A 39 16.51 -7.15 7.54
N TYR A 40 16.95 -7.34 8.79
CA TYR A 40 16.09 -7.23 9.97
C TYR A 40 15.60 -5.80 10.19
N LEU A 41 16.50 -4.81 10.10
CA LEU A 41 16.13 -3.40 10.20
C LEU A 41 15.15 -3.00 9.09
N SER A 42 15.42 -3.41 7.85
CA SER A 42 14.53 -3.21 6.71
C SER A 42 13.15 -3.82 6.96
N ALA A 43 13.08 -5.05 7.48
CA ALA A 43 11.82 -5.73 7.78
C ALA A 43 11.00 -4.98 8.85
N ILE A 44 11.64 -4.49 9.92
CA ILE A 44 10.97 -3.71 10.96
C ILE A 44 10.47 -2.39 10.39
N ILE A 45 11.33 -1.64 9.71
CA ILE A 45 11.00 -0.31 9.17
C ILE A 45 9.88 -0.42 8.14
N SER A 46 10.00 -1.35 7.18
CA SER A 46 8.98 -1.57 6.16
C SER A 46 7.64 -2.01 6.77
N SER A 47 7.66 -2.85 7.81
CA SER A 47 6.44 -3.23 8.54
C SER A 47 5.77 -2.04 9.23
N LEU A 48 6.52 -1.15 9.86
CA LEU A 48 5.97 0.09 10.44
C LEU A 48 5.39 1.01 9.36
N LEU A 49 6.08 1.16 8.23
CA LEU A 49 5.64 2.00 7.13
C LEU A 49 4.35 1.49 6.50
N ILE A 50 4.21 0.18 6.27
CA ILE A 50 2.98 -0.39 5.71
C ILE A 50 1.80 -0.30 6.68
N LEU A 51 2.03 -0.39 8.00
CA LEU A 51 1.02 -0.16 9.03
C LEU A 51 0.53 1.30 9.03
N LEU A 52 1.47 2.26 8.98
CA LEU A 52 1.14 3.68 8.89
C LEU A 52 0.37 3.98 7.60
N PHE A 53 0.84 3.46 6.46
CA PHE A 53 0.11 3.52 5.18
C PHE A 53 -1.33 3.01 5.35
N GLY A 54 -1.49 1.80 5.89
CA GLY A 54 -2.80 1.18 6.12
C GLY A 54 -3.71 2.06 6.96
N ASN A 55 -3.18 2.63 8.05
CA ASN A 55 -3.96 3.47 8.96
C ASN A 55 -4.45 4.75 8.29
N TYR A 56 -3.56 5.49 7.62
CA TYR A 56 -3.95 6.71 6.90
C TYR A 56 -4.92 6.41 5.75
N THR A 57 -4.72 5.28 5.07
CA THR A 57 -5.59 4.83 3.98
C THR A 57 -6.99 4.51 4.50
N ARG A 58 -7.10 3.76 5.59
CA ARG A 58 -8.39 3.48 6.25
C ARG A 58 -9.11 4.77 6.62
N VAL A 59 -8.42 5.71 7.28
CA VAL A 59 -9.02 6.97 7.71
C VAL A 59 -9.45 7.82 6.50
N ALA A 60 -8.65 7.84 5.44
CA ALA A 60 -8.98 8.52 4.19
C ALA A 60 -10.26 7.95 3.57
N PHE A 61 -10.29 6.64 3.28
CA PHE A 61 -11.43 5.97 2.63
C PHE A 61 -12.69 5.89 3.49
N ASN A 62 -12.57 5.85 4.82
CA ASN A 62 -13.73 5.93 5.73
C ASN A 62 -14.41 7.31 5.70
N GLN A 63 -13.69 8.36 5.31
CA GLN A 63 -14.25 9.69 5.07
C GLN A 63 -14.75 9.85 3.61
N MET A 64 -14.53 8.83 2.78
CA MET A 64 -15.09 8.74 1.43
C MET A 64 -16.45 8.02 1.44
N SER A 65 -17.18 8.03 0.33
CA SER A 65 -18.49 7.38 0.22
C SER A 65 -18.46 5.87 0.51
N GLU A 66 -19.62 5.26 0.82
CA GLU A 66 -19.75 3.81 1.10
C GLU A 66 -19.18 2.89 0.01
N GLU A 67 -19.07 3.40 -1.22
CA GLU A 67 -18.41 2.73 -2.36
C GLU A 67 -16.98 2.26 -2.04
N TYR A 68 -16.30 2.84 -1.04
CA TYR A 68 -14.92 2.51 -0.63
C TYR A 68 -14.83 1.66 0.65
N SER A 69 -15.93 1.06 1.10
CA SER A 69 -16.03 0.40 2.41
C SER A 69 -15.26 -0.92 2.54
N LEU A 70 -14.86 -1.55 1.43
CA LEU A 70 -14.20 -2.86 1.50
C LEU A 70 -12.79 -2.73 2.09
N LEU A 71 -12.02 -1.75 1.62
CA LEU A 71 -10.67 -1.47 2.10
C LEU A 71 -10.63 -1.15 3.60
N THR A 72 -11.65 -0.46 4.11
CA THR A 72 -11.74 -0.13 5.53
C THR A 72 -12.09 -1.35 6.39
N LYS A 73 -12.91 -2.28 5.86
CA LYS A 73 -13.29 -3.53 6.53
C LYS A 73 -12.13 -4.52 6.62
N ILE A 74 -11.29 -4.61 5.60
CA ILE A 74 -10.15 -5.53 5.56
C ILE A 74 -8.90 -4.98 6.28
N PHE A 75 -8.96 -3.78 6.87
CA PHE A 75 -7.83 -3.20 7.62
C PHE A 75 -7.21 -4.12 8.70
N PRO A 76 -7.94 -5.00 9.42
CA PRO A 76 -7.30 -5.95 10.33
C PRO A 76 -6.22 -6.82 9.66
N ILE A 77 -6.39 -7.12 8.35
CA ILE A 77 -5.43 -7.88 7.56
C ILE A 77 -4.08 -7.15 7.45
N ILE A 78 -4.08 -5.82 7.29
CA ILE A 78 -2.83 -5.04 7.22
C ILE A 78 -2.15 -4.92 8.57
N ILE A 79 -2.84 -5.19 9.69
CA ILE A 79 -2.23 -5.29 11.03
C ILE A 79 -1.58 -6.66 11.20
N VAL A 80 -2.34 -7.72 10.94
CA VAL A 80 -1.89 -9.10 11.17
C VAL A 80 -0.74 -9.47 10.23
N GLY A 81 -0.78 -9.04 8.97
CA GLY A 81 0.22 -9.38 7.96
C GLY A 81 1.66 -9.05 8.38
N PRO A 82 1.99 -7.77 8.67
CA PRO A 82 3.33 -7.36 9.11
C PRO A 82 3.78 -8.02 10.41
N ILE A 83 2.86 -8.29 11.34
CA ILE A 83 3.18 -9.00 12.60
C ILE A 83 3.62 -10.43 12.29
N LEU A 84 2.86 -11.18 11.48
CA LEU A 84 3.24 -12.53 11.06
C LEU A 84 4.55 -12.53 10.27
N TYR A 85 4.76 -11.54 9.42
CA TYR A 85 5.99 -11.38 8.65
C TYR A 85 7.22 -11.21 9.55
N ILE A 86 7.14 -10.29 10.51
CA ILE A 86 8.22 -10.03 11.48
C ILE A 86 8.47 -11.28 12.35
N LEU A 87 7.42 -11.88 12.91
CA LEU A 87 7.57 -13.08 13.75
C LEU A 87 8.21 -14.22 12.97
N GLY A 88 7.81 -14.42 11.71
CA GLY A 88 8.43 -15.38 10.81
C GLY A 88 9.93 -15.13 10.67
N ILE A 89 10.35 -13.89 10.38
CA ILE A 89 11.77 -13.52 10.22
C ILE A 89 12.60 -13.80 11.47
N PHE A 90 12.11 -13.46 12.66
CA PHE A 90 12.89 -13.63 13.90
C PHE A 90 12.93 -15.08 14.39
N LEU A 91 11.89 -15.88 14.10
CA LEU A 91 11.77 -17.24 14.62
C LEU A 91 12.26 -18.32 13.65
N ILE A 92 12.49 -17.99 12.37
CA ILE A 92 12.94 -18.95 11.34
C ILE A 92 14.29 -19.60 11.66
N ALA A 93 15.17 -18.88 12.36
CA ALA A 93 16.48 -19.39 12.76
C ALA A 93 16.38 -20.53 13.79
N THR A 94 15.27 -20.61 14.54
CA THR A 94 15.03 -21.63 15.56
C THR A 94 14.09 -22.73 15.04
N TYR A 95 13.05 -22.36 14.29
CA TYR A 95 12.08 -23.31 13.76
C TYR A 95 11.85 -23.07 12.27
N PRO A 96 12.49 -23.86 11.39
CA PRO A 96 12.42 -23.65 9.95
C PRO A 96 10.98 -23.55 9.44
N ILE A 97 10.06 -24.39 9.92
CA ILE A 97 8.64 -24.42 9.52
C ILE A 97 7.94 -23.04 9.63
N LEU A 98 8.43 -22.14 10.48
CA LEU A 98 7.89 -20.79 10.66
C LEU A 98 8.16 -19.86 9.47
N TYR A 99 8.92 -20.29 8.45
CA TYR A 99 8.97 -19.60 7.16
C TYR A 99 7.57 -19.44 6.54
N LEU A 100 6.64 -20.36 6.84
CA LEU A 100 5.25 -20.27 6.39
C LEU A 100 4.51 -19.05 6.97
N LEU A 101 4.85 -18.62 8.19
CA LEU A 101 4.29 -17.39 8.76
C LEU A 101 4.74 -16.16 7.98
N GLN A 102 5.98 -16.14 7.50
CA GLN A 102 6.49 -15.06 6.67
C GLN A 102 5.70 -14.93 5.36
N TYR A 103 5.46 -16.06 4.67
CA TYR A 103 4.64 -16.08 3.46
C TYR A 103 3.18 -15.70 3.74
N ALA A 104 2.58 -16.23 4.80
CA ALA A 104 1.22 -15.86 5.19
C ALA A 104 1.11 -14.35 5.44
N GLY A 105 2.07 -13.78 6.18
CA GLY A 105 2.15 -12.34 6.42
C GLY A 105 2.22 -11.52 5.13
N MET A 106 3.07 -11.94 4.19
CA MET A 106 3.17 -11.28 2.88
C MET A 106 1.89 -11.39 2.06
N ILE A 107 1.25 -12.55 2.02
CA ILE A 107 -0.02 -12.75 1.29
C ILE A 107 -1.10 -11.80 1.81
N LEU A 108 -1.19 -11.62 3.13
CA LEU A 108 -2.13 -10.67 3.74
C LEU A 108 -1.84 -9.22 3.32
N VAL A 109 -0.56 -8.82 3.27
CA VAL A 109 -0.17 -7.49 2.77
C VAL A 109 -0.53 -7.32 1.30
N LEU A 110 -0.25 -8.31 0.46
CA LEU A 110 -0.58 -8.28 -0.97
C LEU A 110 -2.09 -8.21 -1.21
N ALA A 111 -2.88 -8.95 -0.44
CA ALA A 111 -4.34 -8.90 -0.50
C ALA A 111 -4.87 -7.50 -0.15
N TYR A 112 -4.31 -6.85 0.86
CA TYR A 112 -4.67 -5.47 1.20
C TYR A 112 -4.28 -4.49 0.07
N LEU A 113 -3.10 -4.65 -0.52
CA LEU A 113 -2.65 -3.80 -1.63
C LEU A 113 -3.46 -4.00 -2.92
N LEU A 114 -3.97 -5.22 -3.15
CA LEU A 114 -4.88 -5.51 -4.26
C LEU A 114 -6.16 -4.70 -4.13
N GLU A 115 -6.78 -4.73 -2.95
CA GLU A 115 -7.99 -3.98 -2.68
C GLU A 115 -7.74 -2.47 -2.73
N PHE A 116 -6.58 -2.02 -2.25
CA PHE A 116 -6.16 -0.63 -2.41
C PHE A 116 -6.08 -0.24 -3.89
N ALA A 117 -5.49 -1.07 -4.75
CA ALA A 117 -5.40 -0.81 -6.18
C ALA A 117 -6.80 -0.67 -6.82
N MET A 118 -7.76 -1.51 -6.42
CA MET A 118 -9.15 -1.45 -6.90
C MET A 118 -9.84 -0.15 -6.48
N GLU A 119 -9.68 0.28 -5.22
CA GLU A 119 -10.25 1.55 -4.74
C GLU A 119 -9.60 2.77 -5.40
N VAL A 120 -8.29 2.73 -5.64
CA VAL A 120 -7.57 3.77 -6.39
C VAL A 120 -8.06 3.83 -7.85
N MET A 121 -8.32 2.68 -8.47
CA MET A 121 -8.87 2.64 -9.84
C MET A 121 -10.28 3.27 -9.91
N ARG A 122 -11.12 2.99 -8.92
CA ARG A 122 -12.43 3.65 -8.77
C ARG A 122 -12.27 5.15 -8.60
N LEU A 123 -11.37 5.59 -7.73
CA LEU A 123 -11.07 7.01 -7.52
C LEU A 123 -10.62 7.70 -8.83
N GLY A 124 -9.71 7.07 -9.59
CA GLY A 124 -9.25 7.57 -10.87
C GLY A 124 -10.37 7.66 -11.91
N THR A 125 -11.35 6.76 -11.86
CA THR A 125 -12.55 6.81 -12.71
C THR A 125 -13.48 7.95 -12.30
N HIS A 126 -13.69 8.13 -10.99
CA HIS A 126 -14.53 9.19 -10.44
C HIS A 126 -14.04 10.60 -10.77
N PHE A 127 -12.72 10.82 -10.81
CA PHE A 127 -12.11 12.11 -11.16
C PHE A 127 -11.65 12.22 -12.63
N ALA A 128 -11.88 11.18 -13.43
CA ALA A 128 -11.40 11.08 -14.82
C ALA A 128 -9.89 11.37 -14.98
N ARG A 129 -9.07 10.96 -14.00
CA ARG A 129 -7.60 11.17 -13.99
C ARG A 129 -6.89 9.91 -14.48
N LYS A 130 -6.19 10.02 -15.61
CA LYS A 130 -5.47 8.90 -16.23
C LYS A 130 -4.31 8.43 -15.36
N GLU A 131 -3.62 9.36 -14.70
CA GLU A 131 -2.44 9.10 -13.88
C GLU A 131 -2.76 8.17 -12.71
N ILE A 132 -3.91 8.37 -12.07
CA ILE A 132 -4.39 7.55 -10.95
C ILE A 132 -4.74 6.14 -11.43
N LYS A 133 -5.38 6.02 -12.61
CA LYS A 133 -5.70 4.71 -13.20
C LYS A 133 -4.44 3.94 -13.58
N ILE A 134 -3.49 4.62 -14.22
CA ILE A 134 -2.19 4.02 -14.58
C ILE A 134 -1.48 3.55 -13.31
N SER A 135 -1.45 4.36 -12.26
CA SER A 135 -0.88 3.95 -10.98
C SER A 135 -1.57 2.68 -10.43
N SER A 136 -2.91 2.60 -10.40
CA SER A 136 -3.59 1.38 -9.94
C SER A 136 -3.22 0.14 -10.75
N TYR A 137 -3.06 0.26 -12.07
CA TYR A 137 -2.62 -0.87 -12.90
C TYR A 137 -1.17 -1.28 -12.60
N ILE A 138 -0.29 -0.32 -12.31
CA ILE A 138 1.10 -0.62 -11.92
C ILE A 138 1.14 -1.27 -10.52
N ILE A 139 0.29 -0.85 -9.57
CA ILE A 139 0.16 -1.54 -8.27
C ILE A 139 -0.29 -2.98 -8.51
N PHE A 140 -1.33 -3.21 -9.29
CA PHE A 140 -1.79 -4.57 -9.60
C PHE A 140 -0.68 -5.42 -10.26
N GLY A 141 0.01 -4.83 -11.25
CA GLY A 141 1.14 -5.48 -11.91
C GLY A 141 2.31 -5.77 -10.97
N SER A 142 2.55 -4.93 -9.97
CA SER A 142 3.61 -5.18 -8.97
C SER A 142 3.30 -6.41 -8.13
N LEU A 143 2.03 -6.64 -7.76
CA LEU A 143 1.62 -7.84 -7.02
C LEU A 143 1.92 -9.11 -7.82
N ILE A 144 1.67 -9.10 -9.13
CA ILE A 144 2.01 -10.21 -10.02
C ILE A 144 3.54 -10.37 -10.12
N ALA A 145 4.26 -9.26 -10.28
CA ALA A 145 5.72 -9.26 -10.33
C ALA A 145 6.34 -9.81 -9.04
N PHE A 146 5.73 -9.58 -7.88
CA PHE A 146 6.17 -10.17 -6.62
C PHE A 146 6.17 -11.71 -6.67
N VAL A 147 5.09 -12.29 -7.21
CA VAL A 147 4.91 -13.74 -7.29
C VAL A 147 5.87 -14.37 -8.30
N ILE A 148 6.08 -13.73 -9.46
CA ILE A 148 6.81 -14.31 -10.58
C ILE A 148 8.30 -13.94 -10.58
N LEU A 149 8.61 -12.67 -10.30
CA LEU A 149 9.94 -12.08 -10.47
C LEU A 149 10.62 -11.74 -9.13
N GLY A 150 9.88 -11.79 -8.01
CA GLY A 150 10.40 -11.57 -6.67
C GLY A 150 10.35 -10.13 -6.17
N VAL A 151 11.08 -9.88 -5.08
CA VAL A 151 10.94 -8.66 -4.26
C VAL A 151 11.44 -7.39 -4.94
N ILE A 152 12.56 -7.44 -5.66
CA ILE A 152 13.15 -6.24 -6.27
C ILE A 152 12.24 -5.66 -7.37
N PRO A 153 11.74 -6.43 -8.34
CA PRO A 153 10.80 -5.92 -9.34
C PRO A 153 9.49 -5.42 -8.73
N TYR A 154 8.97 -6.11 -7.72
CA TYR A 154 7.81 -5.66 -6.94
C TYR A 154 8.03 -4.28 -6.32
N ALA A 155 9.13 -4.13 -5.57
CA ALA A 155 9.47 -2.89 -4.89
C ALA A 155 9.65 -1.73 -5.87
N PHE A 156 10.30 -1.97 -7.01
CA PHE A 156 10.51 -0.96 -8.05
C PHE A 156 9.19 -0.47 -8.64
N LEU A 157 8.32 -1.40 -9.09
CA LEU A 157 7.02 -1.05 -9.65
C LEU A 157 6.13 -0.35 -8.63
N LEU A 158 6.12 -0.83 -7.38
CA LEU A 158 5.34 -0.23 -6.31
C LEU A 158 5.83 1.20 -6.00
N THR A 159 7.14 1.45 -6.05
CA THR A 159 7.74 2.79 -5.89
C THR A 159 7.28 3.74 -6.99
N ILE A 160 7.37 3.32 -8.26
CA ILE A 160 6.88 4.12 -9.41
C ILE A 160 5.39 4.41 -9.29
N SER A 161 4.59 3.39 -8.95
CA SER A 161 3.15 3.55 -8.80
C SER A 161 2.80 4.55 -7.70
N SER A 162 3.52 4.52 -6.57
CA SER A 162 3.31 5.41 -5.43
C SER A 162 3.66 6.85 -5.79
N ALA A 163 4.77 7.07 -6.50
CA ALA A 163 5.14 8.39 -6.99
C ALA A 163 4.10 8.95 -7.98
N LEU A 164 3.63 8.14 -8.93
CA LEU A 164 2.57 8.53 -9.87
C LEU A 164 1.25 8.82 -9.16
N LEU A 165 0.88 8.01 -8.17
CA LEU A 165 -0.34 8.21 -7.38
C LEU A 165 -0.28 9.49 -6.58
N TYR A 166 0.87 9.78 -5.98
CA TYR A 166 1.12 11.02 -5.23
C TYR A 166 0.90 12.25 -6.11
N LEU A 167 1.45 12.25 -7.32
CA LEU A 167 1.24 13.31 -8.31
C LEU A 167 -0.24 13.42 -8.72
N GLY A 168 -0.89 12.28 -8.99
CA GLY A 168 -2.31 12.23 -9.33
C GLY A 168 -3.21 12.81 -8.24
N ILE A 169 -2.94 12.50 -6.96
CA ILE A 169 -3.68 13.02 -5.82
C ILE A 169 -3.41 14.52 -5.62
N ASN A 170 -2.18 14.99 -5.80
CA ASN A 170 -1.88 16.43 -5.75
C ASN A 170 -2.66 17.22 -6.81
N ASN A 171 -2.82 16.67 -8.01
CA ASN A 171 -3.63 17.29 -9.06
C ASN A 171 -5.12 17.34 -8.69
N ILE A 172 -5.64 16.34 -7.98
CA ILE A 172 -7.00 16.40 -7.40
C ILE A 172 -7.07 17.52 -6.36
N LEU A 173 -6.15 17.56 -5.40
CA LEU A 173 -6.14 18.58 -4.34
C LEU A 173 -6.05 20.00 -4.90
N TYR A 174 -5.21 20.22 -5.91
CA TYR A 174 -5.09 21.50 -6.60
C TYR A 174 -6.39 21.90 -7.30
N TYR A 175 -7.11 20.93 -7.90
CA TYR A 175 -8.41 21.18 -8.50
C TYR A 175 -9.50 21.52 -7.46
N LEU A 176 -9.43 20.93 -6.26
CA LEU A 176 -10.42 21.15 -5.19
C LEU A 176 -10.20 22.44 -4.40
N ASN A 177 -8.99 22.98 -4.41
CA ASN A 177 -8.65 24.25 -3.76
C ASN A 177 -8.84 25.47 -4.67
N LYS A 178 -9.27 25.27 -5.91
CA LYS A 178 -9.70 26.32 -6.85
C LYS A 178 -11.21 26.51 -6.76
#